data_AF-A0A7J4UKU7-F1
#
_entry.id   AF-A0A7J4UKU7-F1
#
_cell.length_a   1.000
_cell.length_b   1.000
_cell.length_c   1.000
_cell.angle_alpha   90.00
_cell.angle_beta   90.00
_cell.angle_gamma   90.00
#
_symmetry.space_group_name_H-M   'P 1'
#
loop_
_entity.id
_entity.type
_entity.pdbx_description
1 polymer ?
#
loop_
_entity_poly.entity_id
_entity_poly.type
_entity_poly.pdbx_seq_one_letter_code
_entity_poly.pdbx_strand_id
1 'polypeptide(L)'
;MVRGKKVSPVLEERSKKALSMIQPNSIYFAHPINFYNTPHERDLIKKITEFFPEYHIENPNQTHHQENYPIWKQETGSGMNYYFDIILPEMQAGIYLPFQDGMIGAGIFGEMQFLSDSGKKIWQINHYKEISRIFNLDLTKKLSVEDTRKRVY
;
A
#
# COMPACT_ATOMS: atom_id res chain seq x y z
N MET A 1 -4.00 -24.37 -14.55
CA MET A 1 -3.35 -23.84 -15.76
C MET A 1 -4.20 -22.70 -16.30
N VAL A 2 -4.04 -21.48 -15.75
CA VAL A 2 -4.80 -20.31 -16.20
C VAL A 2 -4.05 -19.72 -17.40
N ARG A 3 -4.73 -19.72 -18.55
CA ARG A 3 -4.21 -19.19 -19.81
C ARG A 3 -3.72 -17.76 -19.60
N GLY A 4 -2.45 -17.51 -19.93
CA GLY A 4 -1.83 -16.19 -19.90
C GLY A 4 -2.63 -15.21 -20.75
N LYS A 5 -3.41 -14.35 -20.09
CA LYS A 5 -3.84 -13.10 -20.73
C LYS A 5 -2.56 -12.35 -21.05
N LYS A 6 -2.30 -12.10 -22.34
CA LYS A 6 -1.27 -11.14 -22.73
C LYS A 6 -1.59 -9.83 -22.01
N VAL A 7 -0.69 -9.41 -21.13
CA VAL A 7 -0.72 -8.08 -20.55
C VAL A 7 -0.71 -7.09 -21.71
N SER A 8 -1.62 -6.12 -21.71
CA SER A 8 -1.70 -5.08 -22.75
C SER A 8 -0.31 -4.41 -22.89
N PRO A 9 0.17 -4.12 -24.12
CA PRO A 9 1.45 -3.44 -24.31
C PRO A 9 1.57 -2.15 -23.48
N VAL A 10 0.45 -1.46 -23.28
CA VAL A 10 0.34 -0.27 -22.42
C VAL A 10 0.71 -0.60 -20.98
N LEU A 11 0.15 -1.68 -20.43
CA LEU A 11 0.44 -2.11 -19.06
C LEU A 11 1.89 -2.58 -18.93
N GLU A 12 2.47 -3.23 -19.95
CA GLU A 12 3.88 -3.63 -19.92
C GLU A 12 4.83 -2.43 -19.83
N GLU A 13 4.63 -1.42 -20.70
CA GLU A 13 5.44 -0.19 -20.69
C GLU A 13 5.28 0.57 -19.36
N ARG A 14 4.03 0.71 -18.90
CA ARG A 14 3.73 1.39 -17.64
C ARG A 14 4.29 0.66 -16.43
N SER A 15 4.31 -0.67 -16.45
CA SER A 15 4.92 -1.48 -15.38
C SER A 15 6.41 -1.21 -15.30
N LYS A 16 7.13 -1.25 -16.44
CA LYS A 16 8.57 -0.95 -16.48
C LYS A 16 8.86 0.45 -15.96
N LYS A 17 8.06 1.44 -16.36
CA LYS A 17 8.21 2.82 -15.87
C LYS A 17 7.97 2.91 -14.35
N ALA A 18 6.88 2.33 -13.84
CA ALA A 18 6.58 2.35 -12.42
C ALA A 18 7.68 1.69 -11.59
N LEU A 19 8.14 0.51 -12.00
CA LEU A 19 9.21 -0.22 -11.33
C LEU A 19 10.53 0.57 -11.32
N SER A 20 10.83 1.31 -12.40
CA SER A 20 12.04 2.13 -12.45
C SER A 20 12.03 3.32 -11.47
N MET A 21 10.87 3.67 -10.92
CA MET A 21 10.72 4.75 -9.93
C MET A 21 10.79 4.25 -8.48
N ILE A 22 10.70 2.93 -8.27
CA ILE A 22 10.81 2.33 -6.94
C ILE A 22 12.28 2.25 -6.56
N GLN A 23 12.61 2.77 -5.38
CA GLN A 23 13.97 2.67 -4.86
C GLN A 23 14.24 1.24 -4.34
N PRO A 24 15.48 0.72 -4.50
CA PRO A 24 15.86 -0.53 -3.84
C PRO A 24 15.65 -0.43 -2.33
N ASN A 25 15.34 -1.54 -1.66
CA ASN A 25 15.08 -1.56 -0.21
C ASN A 25 13.94 -0.62 0.21
N SER A 26 12.82 -0.61 -0.51
CA SER A 26 11.63 0.13 -0.08
C SER A 26 10.76 -0.64 0.92
N ILE A 27 10.20 0.08 1.91
CA ILE A 27 9.08 -0.33 2.75
C ILE A 27 7.81 0.38 2.27
N TYR A 28 6.71 -0.37 2.14
CA TYR A 28 5.43 0.19 1.71
C TYR A 28 4.67 0.80 2.88
N PHE A 29 4.25 2.06 2.78
CA PHE A 29 3.43 2.72 3.79
C PHE A 29 1.96 2.83 3.34
N ALA A 30 1.13 1.89 3.79
CA ALA A 30 -0.31 1.88 3.48
C ALA A 30 -1.09 2.75 4.48
N HIS A 31 -1.86 3.71 4.00
CA HIS A 31 -2.72 4.53 4.86
C HIS A 31 -3.96 5.04 4.12
N PRO A 32 -5.02 5.47 4.83
CA PRO A 32 -6.24 5.92 4.19
C PRO A 32 -6.00 7.17 3.33
N ILE A 33 -6.66 7.26 2.18
CA ILE A 33 -6.40 8.32 1.19
C ILE A 33 -6.79 9.72 1.68
N ASN A 34 -7.68 9.84 2.67
CA ASN A 34 -8.02 11.12 3.28
C ASN A 34 -6.88 11.70 4.15
N PHE A 35 -5.79 10.95 4.36
CA PHE A 35 -4.56 11.46 4.96
C PHE A 35 -3.57 12.05 3.93
N TYR A 36 -3.83 11.91 2.63
CA TYR A 36 -2.89 12.35 1.60
C TYR A 36 -2.67 13.86 1.66
N ASN A 37 -1.40 14.26 1.59
CA ASN A 37 -0.90 15.63 1.63
C ASN A 37 -1.19 16.39 2.94
N THR A 38 -1.54 15.67 4.01
CA THR A 38 -1.81 16.28 5.33
C THR A 38 -0.50 16.49 6.13
N PRO A 39 -0.47 17.45 7.06
CA PRO A 39 0.64 17.55 8.03
C PRO A 39 0.85 16.24 8.80
N HIS A 40 -0.23 15.54 9.13
CA HIS A 40 -0.19 14.27 9.84
C HIS A 40 0.54 13.18 9.04
N GLU A 41 0.25 13.04 7.74
CA GLU A 41 0.98 12.11 6.87
C GLU A 41 2.48 12.42 6.85
N ARG A 42 2.86 13.70 6.70
CA ARG A 42 4.29 14.10 6.69
C ARG A 42 4.99 13.73 7.99
N ASP A 43 4.33 13.96 9.13
CA ASP A 43 4.87 13.62 10.44
C ASP A 43 5.03 12.10 10.63
N LEU A 44 4.09 11.30 10.10
CA LEU A 44 4.19 9.84 10.12
C LEU A 44 5.32 9.35 9.22
N ILE A 45 5.43 9.85 7.99
CA ILE A 45 6.54 9.52 7.07
C ILE A 45 7.87 9.81 7.75
N LYS A 46 8.04 11.00 8.34
CA LYS A 46 9.26 11.35 9.08
C LYS A 46 9.55 10.33 10.19
N LYS A 47 8.55 9.97 10.98
CA LYS A 47 8.73 8.97 12.05
C LYS A 47 9.15 7.61 11.51
N ILE A 48 8.54 7.17 10.42
CA ILE A 48 8.85 5.89 9.77
C ILE A 48 10.30 5.91 9.27
N THR A 49 10.73 7.00 8.62
CA THR A 49 12.11 7.15 8.15
C THR A 49 13.11 7.10 9.30
N GLU A 50 12.81 7.74 10.43
CA GLU A 50 13.67 7.69 11.63
C GLU A 50 13.76 6.29 12.24
N PHE A 51 12.67 5.51 12.20
CA PHE A 51 12.62 4.16 12.77
C PHE A 51 13.25 3.10 11.84
N PHE A 52 13.20 3.34 10.53
CA PHE A 52 13.67 2.45 9.48
C PHE A 52 14.69 3.18 8.57
N PRO A 53 15.85 3.62 9.12
CA PRO A 53 16.81 4.45 8.40
C PRO A 53 17.43 3.75 7.17
N GLU A 54 17.36 2.42 7.11
CA GLU A 54 17.84 1.59 6.01
C GLU A 54 16.85 1.44 4.85
N TYR A 55 15.59 1.86 5.04
CA TYR A 55 14.53 1.70 4.05
C TYR A 55 14.15 3.03 3.41
N HIS A 56 13.82 2.97 2.12
CA HIS A 56 13.09 4.03 1.44
C HIS A 56 11.59 3.84 1.68
N ILE A 57 10.82 4.91 1.80
CA ILE A 57 9.37 4.80 1.96
C ILE A 57 8.71 4.88 0.58
N GLU A 58 8.04 3.80 0.18
CA GLU A 58 7.11 3.81 -0.95
C GLU A 58 5.71 4.15 -0.43
N ASN A 59 5.17 5.28 -0.84
CA ASN A 59 3.90 5.81 -0.38
C ASN A 59 2.89 5.85 -1.55
N PRO A 60 1.69 5.24 -1.44
CA PRO A 60 0.66 5.25 -2.49
C PRO A 60 0.17 6.65 -2.91
N ASN A 61 0.46 7.70 -2.14
CA ASN A 61 0.21 9.10 -2.51
C ASN A 61 1.23 9.65 -3.52
N GLN A 62 2.31 8.94 -3.87
CA GLN A 62 3.26 9.40 -4.88
C GLN A 62 2.63 9.45 -6.29
N THR A 63 3.06 10.43 -7.09
CA THR A 63 2.47 10.76 -8.39
C THR A 63 2.36 9.57 -9.34
N HIS A 64 3.39 8.71 -9.42
CA HIS A 64 3.38 7.56 -10.32
C HIS A 64 2.29 6.55 -9.97
N HIS A 65 1.91 6.40 -8.71
CA HIS A 65 0.79 5.53 -8.34
C HIS A 65 -0.55 6.15 -8.70
N GLN A 66 -0.71 7.46 -8.48
CA GLN A 66 -1.92 8.19 -8.84
C GLN A 66 -2.19 8.14 -10.35
N GLU A 67 -1.13 8.17 -11.18
CA GLU A 67 -1.23 8.04 -12.62
C GLU A 67 -1.60 6.61 -13.08
N ASN A 68 -0.99 5.58 -12.48
CA ASN A 68 -1.16 4.20 -12.94
C ASN A 68 -2.43 3.52 -12.43
N TYR A 69 -2.90 3.88 -11.23
CA TYR A 69 -4.12 3.30 -10.66
C TYR A 69 -5.35 3.37 -11.60
N PRO A 70 -5.73 4.53 -12.18
CA PRO A 70 -6.87 4.60 -13.09
C PRO A 70 -6.65 3.81 -14.38
N ILE A 71 -5.41 3.74 -14.89
CA ILE A 71 -5.06 2.95 -16.08
C ILE A 71 -5.30 1.46 -15.83
N TRP A 72 -4.81 0.92 -14.71
CA TRP A 72 -5.09 -0.48 -14.34
C TRP A 72 -6.56 -0.74 -14.13
N LYS A 73 -7.30 0.21 -13.53
CA LYS A 73 -8.74 0.09 -13.36
C LYS A 73 -9.45 -0.04 -14.70
N GLN A 74 -9.06 0.74 -15.70
CA GLN A 74 -9.61 0.67 -17.05
C GLN A 74 -9.26 -0.64 -17.75
N GLU A 75 -8.00 -1.07 -17.69
CA GLU A 75 -7.52 -2.24 -18.44
C GLU A 75 -7.90 -3.58 -17.80
N THR A 76 -8.00 -3.63 -16.46
CA THR A 76 -8.17 -4.89 -15.70
C THR A 76 -9.48 -4.96 -14.91
N GLY A 77 -10.23 -3.86 -14.85
CA GLY A 77 -11.45 -3.73 -14.03
C GLY A 77 -11.18 -3.36 -12.57
N SER A 78 -9.93 -3.37 -12.10
CA SER A 78 -9.55 -3.01 -10.74
C SER A 78 -8.20 -2.30 -10.69
N GLY A 79 -8.18 -1.07 -10.15
CA GLY A 79 -6.92 -0.34 -9.95
C GLY A 79 -6.02 -1.01 -8.91
N MET A 80 -6.57 -1.81 -7.98
CA MET A 80 -5.79 -2.52 -6.98
C MET A 80 -4.84 -3.56 -7.58
N ASN A 81 -5.15 -4.09 -8.77
CA ASN A 81 -4.28 -5.04 -9.46
C ASN A 81 -2.89 -4.42 -9.73
N TYR A 82 -2.80 -3.10 -9.91
CA TYR A 82 -1.51 -2.41 -10.01
C TYR A 82 -0.63 -2.63 -8.78
N TYR A 83 -1.20 -2.50 -7.58
CA TYR A 83 -0.43 -2.67 -6.35
C TYR A 83 -0.05 -4.13 -6.13
N PHE A 84 -0.98 -5.07 -6.29
CA PHE A 84 -0.72 -6.49 -6.05
C PHE A 84 0.20 -7.12 -7.09
N ASP A 85 0.09 -6.73 -8.36
CA ASP A 85 0.85 -7.36 -9.44
C ASP A 85 2.23 -6.70 -9.62
N ILE A 86 2.37 -5.40 -9.30
CA ILE A 86 3.56 -4.61 -9.65
C ILE A 86 4.29 -4.06 -8.42
N ILE A 87 3.59 -3.41 -7.50
CA ILE A 87 4.25 -2.61 -6.44
C ILE A 87 4.63 -3.46 -5.23
N LEU A 88 3.66 -4.13 -4.61
CA LEU A 88 3.88 -4.92 -3.40
C LEU A 88 4.92 -6.05 -3.57
N PRO A 89 5.05 -6.72 -4.74
CA PRO A 89 6.11 -7.70 -4.97
C PRO A 89 7.52 -7.17 -4.75
N GLU A 90 7.78 -5.90 -5.04
CA GLU A 90 9.13 -5.28 -4.94
C GLU A 90 9.48 -4.81 -3.53
N MET A 91 8.47 -4.68 -2.65
CA MET A 91 8.65 -4.15 -1.30
C MET A 91 9.38 -5.14 -0.41
N GLN A 92 10.25 -4.67 0.49
CA GLN A 92 10.92 -5.54 1.47
C GLN A 92 10.04 -5.78 2.71
N ALA A 93 9.11 -4.87 2.96
CA ALA A 93 8.21 -4.89 4.09
C ALA A 93 7.00 -3.96 3.89
N GLY A 94 6.06 -4.02 4.83
CA GLY A 94 4.93 -3.10 4.91
C GLY A 94 4.80 -2.44 6.29
N ILE A 95 4.30 -1.22 6.31
CA ILE A 95 3.79 -0.57 7.50
C ILE A 95 2.44 0.06 7.17
N TYR A 96 1.49 -0.01 8.09
CA TYR A 96 0.17 0.57 7.86
C TYR A 96 -0.32 1.47 8.99
N LEU A 97 -1.17 2.43 8.61
CA LEU A 97 -1.95 3.27 9.51
C LEU A 97 -3.42 2.81 9.49
N PRO A 98 -3.99 2.32 10.61
CA PRO A 98 -5.42 2.08 10.71
C PRO A 98 -6.20 3.41 10.82
N PHE A 99 -7.53 3.35 10.78
CA PHE A 99 -8.37 4.48 11.19
C PHE A 99 -8.20 4.77 12.70
N GLN A 100 -8.68 5.94 13.15
CA GLN A 100 -8.56 6.38 14.54
C GLN A 100 -9.21 5.42 15.55
N ASP A 101 -10.25 4.68 15.13
CA ASP A 101 -10.92 3.66 15.94
C ASP A 101 -10.21 2.29 15.89
N GLY A 102 -9.06 2.20 15.23
CA GLY A 102 -8.26 0.99 15.11
C GLY A 102 -8.71 0.02 14.00
N MET A 103 -9.77 0.34 13.27
CA MET A 103 -10.21 -0.47 12.14
C MET A 103 -9.31 -0.27 10.92
N ILE A 104 -9.19 -1.29 10.08
CA ILE A 104 -8.30 -1.31 8.93
C ILE A 104 -9.13 -1.27 7.65
N GLY A 105 -8.84 -0.30 6.78
CA GLY A 105 -9.48 -0.21 5.46
C GLY A 105 -9.27 -1.48 4.63
N ALA A 106 -10.27 -1.85 3.82
CA ALA A 106 -10.27 -3.10 3.07
C ALA A 106 -9.03 -3.25 2.16
N GLY A 107 -8.61 -2.16 1.50
CA GLY A 107 -7.40 -2.11 0.67
C GLY A 107 -6.14 -2.33 1.49
N ILE A 108 -5.93 -1.51 2.52
CA ILE A 108 -4.79 -1.60 3.46
C ILE A 108 -4.66 -3.01 4.04
N PHE A 109 -5.77 -3.60 4.48
CA PHE A 109 -5.77 -4.96 5.00
C PHE A 109 -5.28 -5.95 3.93
N GLY A 110 -5.80 -5.86 2.71
CA GLY A 110 -5.40 -6.73 1.60
C GLY A 110 -3.92 -6.61 1.26
N GLU A 111 -3.40 -5.38 1.22
CA GLU A 111 -1.98 -5.10 0.95
C GLU A 111 -1.07 -5.69 2.03
N MET A 112 -1.40 -5.48 3.31
CA MET A 112 -0.64 -6.03 4.42
C MET A 112 -0.72 -7.56 4.48
N GLN A 113 -1.89 -8.13 4.17
CA GLN A 113 -2.07 -9.57 4.10
C GLN A 113 -1.18 -10.16 3.00
N PHE A 114 -1.17 -9.56 1.81
CA PHE A 114 -0.31 -10.00 0.71
C PHE A 114 1.18 -9.98 1.08
N LEU A 115 1.66 -8.90 1.70
CA LEU A 115 3.05 -8.81 2.15
C LEU A 115 3.35 -9.87 3.21
N SER A 116 2.48 -10.04 4.21
CA SER A 116 2.63 -11.06 5.25
C SER A 116 2.66 -12.48 4.68
N ASP A 117 1.74 -12.80 3.77
CA ASP A 117 1.64 -14.12 3.11
C ASP A 117 2.87 -14.39 2.22
N SER A 118 3.50 -13.34 1.70
CA SER A 118 4.76 -13.41 0.97
C SER A 118 5.99 -13.55 1.88
N GLY A 119 5.80 -13.79 3.18
CA GLY A 119 6.87 -13.91 4.18
C GLY A 119 7.51 -12.57 4.57
N LYS A 120 6.96 -11.45 4.10
CA LYS A 120 7.51 -10.12 4.36
C LYS A 120 7.07 -9.62 5.71
N LYS A 121 7.88 -8.70 6.21
CA LYS A 121 7.72 -8.12 7.52
C LYS A 121 6.65 -7.02 7.50
N ILE A 122 5.68 -7.05 8.44
CA ILE A 122 4.68 -5.98 8.57
C ILE A 122 4.67 -5.30 9.95
N TRP A 123 4.36 -4.00 9.96
CA TRP A 123 4.23 -3.17 11.16
C TRP A 123 2.95 -2.33 11.11
N GLN A 124 2.51 -1.87 12.28
CA GLN A 124 1.47 -0.86 12.41
C GLN A 124 2.07 0.40 13.04
N ILE A 125 1.78 1.55 12.47
CA ILE A 125 1.96 2.86 13.12
C ILE A 125 0.60 3.41 13.54
N ASN A 126 0.46 3.92 14.75
CA ASN A 126 -0.78 4.57 15.19
C ASN A 126 -0.72 6.10 15.03
N HIS A 127 -1.83 6.78 15.32
CA HIS A 127 -1.90 8.26 15.24
C HIS A 127 -1.01 8.98 16.28
N TYR A 128 -0.49 8.26 17.28
CA TYR A 128 0.46 8.77 18.27
C TYR A 128 1.91 8.47 17.89
N LYS A 129 2.18 8.00 16.66
CA LYS A 129 3.52 7.70 16.13
C LYS A 129 4.20 6.51 16.80
N GLU A 130 3.44 5.65 17.47
CA GLU A 130 3.94 4.41 18.04
C GLU A 130 3.95 3.32 16.96
N ILE A 131 5.10 2.69 16.78
CA ILE A 131 5.30 1.62 15.80
C ILE A 131 5.36 0.29 16.53
N SER A 132 4.53 -0.66 16.10
CA SER A 132 4.44 -1.99 16.67
C SER A 132 4.56 -3.05 15.59
N ARG A 133 5.24 -4.14 15.93
CA ARG A 133 5.40 -5.28 15.04
C ARG A 133 4.11 -6.08 14.99
N ILE A 134 3.63 -6.39 13.77
CA ILE A 134 2.45 -7.22 13.57
C ILE A 134 2.88 -8.60 13.07
N PHE A 135 2.43 -9.63 13.77
CA PHE A 135 2.69 -11.03 13.39
C PHE A 135 1.49 -11.65 12.68
N ASN A 136 0.27 -11.26 13.07
CA ASN A 136 -0.97 -11.72 12.48
C ASN A 136 -1.93 -10.53 12.35
N LEU A 137 -2.57 -10.38 11.18
CA LEU A 137 -3.61 -9.39 10.99
C LEU A 137 -4.91 -9.86 11.64
N ASP A 138 -5.53 -8.97 12.42
CA ASP A 138 -6.79 -9.24 13.08
C ASP A 138 -7.95 -9.05 12.11
N LEU A 139 -8.54 -10.16 11.64
CA LEU A 139 -9.67 -10.16 10.71
C LEU A 139 -10.88 -9.41 11.27
N THR A 140 -11.05 -9.34 12.60
CA THR A 140 -12.17 -8.62 13.21
C THR A 140 -12.07 -7.10 13.04
N LYS A 141 -10.87 -6.59 12.72
CA LYS A 141 -10.61 -5.16 12.45
C LYS A 141 -10.73 -4.80 10.97
N LYS A 142 -10.92 -5.78 10.08
CA LYS A 142 -11.04 -5.53 8.65
C LYS A 142 -12.40 -4.91 8.31
N LEU A 143 -12.38 -3.73 7.70
CA LEU A 143 -13.59 -3.12 7.16
C LEU A 143 -13.99 -3.76 5.82
N SER A 144 -15.29 -3.69 5.52
CA SER A 144 -15.78 -3.91 4.16
C SER A 144 -15.30 -2.79 3.23
N VAL A 145 -15.35 -3.02 1.92
CA VAL A 145 -15.05 -1.97 0.92
C VAL A 145 -16.02 -0.79 1.06
N GLU A 146 -17.29 -1.07 1.34
CA GLU A 146 -18.31 -0.04 1.51
C GLU A 146 -18.04 0.82 2.75
N ASP A 147 -17.75 0.20 3.90
CA ASP A 147 -17.47 0.93 5.14
C ASP A 147 -16.14 1.67 5.10
N THR A 148 -15.16 1.14 4.34
CA THR A 148 -13.93 1.87 4.05
C THR A 148 -14.23 3.16 3.30
N ARG A 149 -15.10 3.11 2.26
CA ARG A 149 -15.48 4.31 1.49
C ARG A 149 -16.19 5.35 2.36
N LYS A 150 -17.11 4.93 3.23
CA LYS A 150 -17.86 5.83 4.15
C LYS A 150 -16.96 6.61 5.11
N ARG A 151 -15.74 6.16 5.37
CA ARG A 151 -14.79 6.81 6.29
C ARG A 151 -13.79 7.73 5.60
N VAL A 152 -13.73 7.65 4.29
CA VAL A 152 -12.69 8.25 3.46
C VAL A 152 -13.24 9.34 2.56
N TYR A 153 -14.52 9.22 2.16
CA TYR A 153 -15.28 10.17 1.37
C TYR A 153 -16.49 10.65 2.17
#